data_AF-A0A7D9K535-F1
#
_entry.id   AF-A0A7D9K535-F1
#
_cell.length_a   1.000
_cell.length_b   1.000
_cell.length_c   1.000
_cell.angle_alpha   90.00
_cell.angle_beta   90.00
_cell.angle_gamma   90.00
#
_symmetry.space_group_name_H-M   'P 1'
#
loop_
_entity.id
_entity.type
_entity.pdbx_description
1 polymer ?
#
loop_
_entity_poly.entity_id
_entity_poly.type
_entity_poly.pdbx_seq_one_letter_code
_entity_poly.pdbx_strand_id
1 'polypeptide(L)'
;MCKAIAVNWRIPFARPCKATIPKMSAVRGSKHNAVLYSQLNDFQQHFGKKLAFTAEIKQGDKVLDMGCGTGEVTASVAELVGKQTQVVGVDPDIERIKVAVQQQSGIHENITFVHGDSSSKFPHFNEQYYDVHFSNFVLQWLNDREKEKFIDIAFKTLKPGGKIAIVSYEEDPVIVREAGKIVLEDIDNTKEKVQPYLVKKSVIETLLRRAGFGILHSKYFHNPYTFATAEDFLALVYCSDYFDDTKISQSRKNDWVKTFVNKDGTVTVLDPTIYQIIGKKLD
;
A
#
# COMPACT_ATOMS: atom_id res chain seq x y z
N MET A 1 17.84 -29.92 -17.35
CA MET A 1 17.81 -29.90 -15.87
C MET A 1 17.93 -28.46 -15.39
N CYS A 2 16.80 -27.78 -15.13
CA CYS A 2 16.79 -26.42 -14.60
C CYS A 2 17.12 -26.46 -13.11
N LYS A 3 18.26 -25.89 -12.71
CA LYS A 3 18.57 -25.65 -11.30
C LYS A 3 17.78 -24.42 -10.83
N ALA A 4 16.82 -24.63 -9.94
CA ALA A 4 16.19 -23.55 -9.20
C ALA A 4 17.23 -22.89 -8.28
N ILE A 5 17.49 -21.60 -8.49
CA ILE A 5 18.29 -20.80 -7.58
C ILE A 5 17.35 -20.38 -6.45
N ALA A 6 17.48 -21.04 -5.29
CA ALA A 6 16.83 -20.60 -4.07
C ALA A 6 17.48 -19.29 -3.63
N VAL A 7 16.79 -18.16 -3.82
CA VAL A 7 17.20 -16.87 -3.28
C VAL A 7 16.94 -16.89 -1.78
N ASN A 8 18.03 -16.84 -1.02
CA ASN A 8 18.02 -16.92 0.44
C ASN A 8 17.62 -15.56 1.03
N TRP A 9 16.42 -15.46 1.58
CA TRP A 9 15.85 -14.25 2.20
C TRP A 9 16.48 -13.95 3.57
N ARG A 10 17.74 -13.52 3.61
CA ARG A 10 18.33 -12.92 4.82
C ARG A 10 18.96 -11.57 4.49
N ILE A 11 18.26 -10.50 4.83
CA ILE A 11 18.81 -9.15 4.86
C ILE A 11 19.11 -8.81 6.32
N PRO A 12 20.35 -8.47 6.72
CA PRO A 12 20.64 -7.98 8.05
C PRO A 12 20.34 -6.48 8.10
N PHE A 13 19.16 -6.08 8.59
CA PHE A 13 18.91 -4.69 8.97
C PHE A 13 19.40 -4.47 10.41
N ALA A 14 20.61 -3.94 10.55
CA ALA A 14 21.00 -3.30 11.79
C ALA A 14 20.16 -2.01 11.94
N ARG A 15 19.28 -1.98 12.95
CA ARG A 15 18.47 -0.80 13.29
C ARG A 15 19.40 0.33 13.75
N PRO A 16 19.33 1.56 13.19
CA PRO A 16 19.86 2.72 13.87
C PRO A 16 19.09 2.95 15.17
N CYS A 17 19.79 3.38 16.20
CA CYS A 17 19.25 3.64 17.54
C CYS A 17 18.08 4.65 17.47
N LYS A 18 17.02 4.39 18.25
CA LYS A 18 15.79 5.18 18.32
C LYS A 18 16.10 6.66 18.62
N ALA A 19 15.99 7.52 17.62
CA ALA A 19 15.85 8.96 17.84
C ALA A 19 14.39 9.24 18.23
N THR A 20 14.17 9.97 19.32
CA THR A 20 12.85 10.46 19.73
C THR A 20 12.25 11.33 18.63
N ILE A 21 11.09 10.91 18.12
CA ILE A 21 10.33 11.60 17.07
C ILE A 21 9.64 12.84 17.69
N PRO A 22 9.90 14.07 17.20
CA PRO A 22 9.23 15.29 17.70
C PRO A 22 7.75 15.33 17.27
N LYS A 23 6.86 15.80 18.16
CA LYS A 23 5.43 16.06 17.86
C LYS A 23 5.28 17.24 16.89
N MET A 24 4.62 17.06 15.75
CA MET A 24 4.23 18.12 14.81
C MET A 24 2.87 17.80 14.19
N SER A 25 2.04 18.82 13.94
CA SER A 25 0.66 18.68 13.44
C SER A 25 0.58 17.95 12.09
N ALA A 26 -0.19 16.87 12.02
CA ALA A 26 -0.32 16.03 10.83
C ALA A 26 -1.67 16.23 10.11
N VAL A 27 -1.62 16.49 8.80
CA VAL A 27 -2.75 16.57 7.84
C VAL A 27 -2.32 15.78 6.60
N ARG A 28 -3.26 15.39 5.73
CA ARG A 28 -2.94 14.77 4.42
C ARG A 28 -1.83 15.54 3.70
N GLY A 29 -0.79 14.83 3.27
CA GLY A 29 0.40 15.45 2.66
C GLY A 29 1.36 16.12 3.65
N SER A 30 1.43 15.67 4.91
CA SER A 30 2.50 16.11 5.83
C SER A 30 3.79 15.34 5.58
N LYS A 31 4.91 16.07 5.52
CA LYS A 31 6.25 15.48 5.42
C LYS A 31 6.54 14.50 6.56
N HIS A 32 6.03 14.82 7.76
CA HIS A 32 6.16 13.98 8.94
C HIS A 32 5.53 12.60 8.71
N ASN A 33 4.28 12.55 8.25
CA ASN A 33 3.58 11.29 8.01
C ASN A 33 4.24 10.48 6.90
N ALA A 34 4.73 11.12 5.83
CA ALA A 34 5.45 10.43 4.78
C ALA A 34 6.74 9.76 5.29
N VAL A 35 7.53 10.46 6.12
CA VAL A 35 8.75 9.91 6.73
C VAL A 35 8.44 8.83 7.75
N LEU A 36 7.39 9.00 8.56
CA LEU A 36 7.00 7.98 9.54
C LEU A 36 6.45 6.72 8.85
N TYR A 37 5.69 6.88 7.78
CA TYR A 37 5.17 5.77 6.98
C TYR A 37 6.30 4.94 6.36
N SER A 38 7.35 5.56 5.82
CA SER A 38 8.49 4.81 5.25
C SER A 38 9.27 3.97 6.27
N GLN A 39 9.10 4.27 7.57
CA GLN A 39 9.74 3.52 8.66
C GLN A 39 8.87 2.38 9.21
N LEU A 40 7.55 2.44 8.99
CA LEU A 40 6.57 1.55 9.65
C LEU A 40 5.78 0.67 8.67
N ASN A 41 5.96 0.86 7.36
CA ASN A 41 5.17 0.18 6.33
C ASN A 41 5.59 -1.29 6.05
N ASP A 42 6.26 -1.96 6.98
CA ASP A 42 6.68 -3.38 6.86
C ASP A 42 5.52 -4.30 6.51
N PHE A 43 4.33 -4.01 7.07
CA PHE A 43 3.09 -4.70 6.76
C PHE A 43 2.76 -4.58 5.26
N GLN A 44 2.73 -3.36 4.73
CA GLN A 44 2.47 -3.10 3.32
C GLN A 44 3.56 -3.70 2.42
N GLN A 45 4.82 -3.66 2.85
CA GLN A 45 5.91 -4.30 2.12
C GLN A 45 5.77 -5.83 2.05
N HIS A 46 5.37 -6.47 3.15
CA HIS A 46 5.16 -7.92 3.19
C HIS A 46 4.12 -8.37 2.15
N PHE A 47 2.96 -7.73 2.13
CA PHE A 47 1.91 -8.05 1.16
C PHE A 47 2.28 -7.63 -0.26
N GLY A 48 2.95 -6.50 -0.44
CA GLY A 48 3.44 -6.05 -1.74
C GLY A 48 4.40 -7.06 -2.39
N LYS A 49 5.40 -7.54 -1.65
CA LYS A 49 6.33 -8.58 -2.12
C LYS A 49 5.61 -9.88 -2.46
N LYS A 50 4.64 -10.29 -1.64
CA LYS A 50 3.82 -11.48 -1.90
C LYS A 50 2.91 -11.31 -3.12
N LEU A 51 2.40 -10.11 -3.35
CA LEU A 51 1.62 -9.75 -4.53
C LEU A 51 2.47 -9.81 -5.79
N ALA A 52 3.68 -9.26 -5.77
CA ALA A 52 4.61 -9.33 -6.90
C ALA A 52 4.94 -10.78 -7.26
N PHE A 53 5.20 -11.62 -6.26
CA PHE A 53 5.43 -13.06 -6.44
C PHE A 53 4.19 -13.75 -7.05
N THR A 54 2.99 -13.49 -6.52
CA THR A 54 1.75 -14.13 -6.99
C THR A 54 1.34 -13.67 -8.38
N ALA A 55 1.65 -12.43 -8.74
CA ALA A 55 1.49 -11.89 -10.09
C ALA A 55 2.55 -12.44 -11.08
N GLU A 56 3.55 -13.17 -10.59
CA GLU A 56 4.69 -13.70 -11.35
C GLU A 56 5.46 -12.58 -12.09
N ILE A 57 5.66 -11.44 -11.42
CA ILE A 57 6.50 -10.36 -11.96
C ILE A 57 7.91 -10.90 -12.14
N LYS A 58 8.49 -10.70 -13.33
CA LYS A 58 9.79 -11.25 -13.70
C LYS A 58 10.64 -10.23 -14.46
N GLN A 59 11.90 -10.61 -14.68
CA GLN A 59 12.85 -9.81 -15.45
C GLN A 59 12.27 -9.43 -16.82
N GLY A 60 12.32 -8.14 -17.15
CA GLY A 60 11.81 -7.57 -18.40
C GLY A 60 10.36 -7.05 -18.35
N ASP A 61 9.59 -7.34 -17.30
CA ASP A 61 8.21 -6.86 -17.18
C ASP A 61 8.18 -5.34 -16.91
N LYS A 62 7.43 -4.60 -17.71
CA LYS A 62 7.17 -3.17 -17.47
C LYS A 62 6.04 -3.03 -16.46
N VAL A 63 6.33 -2.42 -15.31
CA VAL A 63 5.38 -2.35 -14.19
C VAL A 63 4.96 -0.91 -13.91
N LEU A 64 3.66 -0.70 -13.80
CA LEU A 64 3.04 0.51 -13.26
C LEU A 64 2.55 0.21 -11.84
N ASP A 65 3.17 0.82 -10.84
CA ASP A 65 2.78 0.75 -9.43
C ASP A 65 1.89 1.96 -9.08
N MET A 66 0.57 1.75 -9.08
CA MET A 66 -0.43 2.79 -8.85
C MET A 66 -0.80 2.85 -7.36
N GLY A 67 -0.45 3.97 -6.73
CA GLY A 67 -0.42 4.22 -5.29
C GLY A 67 0.87 3.70 -4.63
N CYS A 68 2.03 4.09 -5.18
CA CYS A 68 3.34 3.58 -4.79
C CYS A 68 3.82 4.00 -3.38
N GLY A 69 3.15 4.97 -2.77
CA GLY A 69 3.53 5.54 -1.48
C GLY A 69 4.97 6.04 -1.47
N THR A 70 5.73 5.64 -0.44
CA THR A 70 7.14 5.99 -0.24
C THR A 70 8.11 5.13 -1.06
N GLY A 71 7.60 4.21 -1.90
CA GLY A 71 8.36 3.58 -2.97
C GLY A 71 9.14 2.30 -2.61
N GLU A 72 9.06 1.79 -1.38
CA GLU A 72 9.83 0.60 -0.96
C GLU A 72 9.39 -0.68 -1.71
N VAL A 73 8.08 -0.82 -1.97
CA VAL A 73 7.56 -1.92 -2.80
C VAL A 73 7.93 -1.73 -4.26
N THR A 74 7.85 -0.50 -4.77
CA THR A 74 8.29 -0.16 -6.14
C THR A 74 9.76 -0.50 -6.36
N ALA A 75 10.62 -0.21 -5.37
CA ALA A 75 12.04 -0.58 -5.39
C ALA A 75 12.23 -2.11 -5.42
N SER A 76 11.48 -2.84 -4.59
CA SER A 76 11.51 -4.32 -4.61
C SER A 76 11.08 -4.87 -5.99
N VAL A 77 10.09 -4.25 -6.64
CA VAL A 77 9.67 -4.61 -7.99
C VAL A 77 10.75 -4.26 -9.02
N ALA A 78 11.42 -3.11 -8.89
CA ALA A 78 12.51 -2.67 -9.77
C ALA A 78 13.70 -3.64 -9.76
N GLU A 79 14.01 -4.23 -8.61
CA GLU A 79 15.01 -5.29 -8.48
C GLU A 79 14.61 -6.55 -9.27
N LEU A 80 13.32 -6.95 -9.20
CA LEU A 80 12.80 -8.14 -9.89
C LEU A 80 12.80 -8.00 -11.42
N VAL A 81 12.41 -6.83 -11.93
CA VAL A 81 12.30 -6.62 -13.39
C VAL A 81 13.66 -6.35 -14.05
N GLY A 82 14.67 -6.05 -13.25
CA GLY A 82 16.05 -5.80 -13.67
C GLY A 82 16.30 -4.35 -14.09
N LYS A 83 17.55 -3.91 -13.93
CA LYS A 83 18.01 -2.52 -14.11
C LYS A 83 17.75 -1.89 -15.49
N GLN A 84 17.49 -2.70 -16.51
CA GLN A 84 17.23 -2.23 -17.88
C GLN A 84 15.73 -2.04 -18.17
N THR A 85 14.87 -2.37 -17.20
CA THR A 85 13.42 -2.31 -17.35
C THR A 85 12.85 -1.21 -16.48
N GLN A 86 12.09 -0.31 -17.08
CA GLN A 86 11.49 0.81 -16.38
C GLN A 86 10.33 0.34 -15.48
N VAL A 87 10.30 0.87 -14.24
CA VAL A 87 9.16 0.81 -13.33
C VAL A 87 8.65 2.22 -13.09
N VAL A 88 7.33 2.41 -13.15
CA VAL A 88 6.70 3.70 -12.89
C VAL A 88 5.89 3.61 -11.61
N GLY A 89 6.21 4.42 -10.61
CA GLY A 89 5.43 4.59 -9.39
C GLY A 89 4.60 5.86 -9.45
N VAL A 90 3.30 5.79 -9.16
CA VAL A 90 2.39 6.94 -9.15
C VAL A 90 1.74 7.04 -7.77
N ASP A 91 1.74 8.21 -7.14
CA ASP A 91 1.03 8.43 -5.86
C ASP A 91 0.50 9.87 -5.76
N PRO A 92 -0.73 10.07 -5.23
CA PRO A 92 -1.33 11.39 -5.12
C PRO A 92 -0.76 12.21 -3.95
N ASP A 93 0.06 11.61 -3.09
CA ASP A 93 0.72 12.31 -1.98
C ASP A 93 2.13 12.75 -2.39
N ILE A 94 2.27 14.05 -2.67
CA ILE A 94 3.55 14.64 -3.08
C ILE A 94 4.66 14.45 -2.03
N GLU A 95 4.34 14.39 -0.73
CA GLU A 95 5.38 14.19 0.29
C GLU A 95 5.88 12.74 0.29
N ARG A 96 5.01 11.76 0.01
CA ARG A 96 5.43 10.37 -0.20
C ARG A 96 6.30 10.22 -1.44
N ILE A 97 5.94 10.89 -2.54
CA ILE A 97 6.78 10.92 -3.76
C ILE A 97 8.15 11.54 -3.49
N LYS A 98 8.23 12.65 -2.74
CA LYS A 98 9.51 13.25 -2.35
C LYS A 98 10.38 12.29 -1.55
N VAL A 99 9.79 11.56 -0.59
CA VAL A 99 10.49 10.52 0.17
C VAL A 99 10.98 9.41 -0.76
N ALA A 100 10.12 8.93 -1.67
CA ALA A 100 10.47 7.87 -2.63
C ALA A 100 11.66 8.25 -3.52
N VAL A 101 11.62 9.45 -4.12
CA VAL A 101 12.71 9.96 -4.95
C VAL A 101 14.00 10.09 -4.12
N GLN A 102 13.92 10.66 -2.92
CA GLN A 102 15.08 10.83 -2.06
C GLN A 102 15.73 9.49 -1.69
N GLN A 103 14.93 8.49 -1.33
CA GLN A 103 15.42 7.18 -0.92
C GLN A 103 16.02 6.37 -2.07
N GLN A 104 15.48 6.50 -3.29
CA GLN A 104 15.93 5.70 -4.44
C GLN A 104 17.00 6.39 -5.29
N SER A 105 17.31 7.66 -5.01
CA SER A 105 18.36 8.42 -5.68
C SER A 105 19.70 7.71 -5.58
N GLY A 106 20.31 7.38 -6.73
CA GLY A 106 21.58 6.67 -6.81
C GLY A 106 21.52 5.17 -6.51
N ILE A 107 20.34 4.62 -6.23
CA ILE A 107 20.14 3.17 -5.99
C ILE A 107 19.49 2.51 -7.21
N HIS A 108 18.35 3.06 -7.64
CA HIS A 108 17.54 2.52 -8.73
C HIS A 108 17.30 3.60 -9.79
N GLU A 109 18.12 3.59 -10.84
CA GLU A 109 18.00 4.53 -11.96
C GLU A 109 16.83 4.19 -12.91
N ASN A 110 16.27 2.98 -12.80
CA ASN A 110 15.19 2.48 -13.65
C ASN A 110 13.78 2.77 -13.09
N ILE A 111 13.65 3.55 -12.02
CA ILE A 111 12.37 3.93 -11.44
C ILE A 111 12.03 5.38 -11.80
N THR A 112 10.79 5.61 -12.23
CA THR A 112 10.22 6.95 -12.40
C THR A 112 9.07 7.13 -11.43
N PHE A 113 9.20 8.05 -10.47
CA PHE A 113 8.11 8.42 -9.57
C PHE A 113 7.35 9.64 -10.10
N VAL A 114 6.03 9.57 -10.06
CA VAL A 114 5.12 10.59 -10.59
C VAL A 114 4.12 10.97 -9.50
N HIS A 115 4.00 12.27 -9.23
CA HIS A 115 2.91 12.78 -8.40
C HIS A 115 1.62 12.82 -9.23
N GLY A 116 0.63 12.04 -8.81
CA GLY A 116 -0.65 11.93 -9.50
C GLY A 116 -1.48 10.74 -9.05
N ASP A 117 -2.61 10.56 -9.71
CA ASP A 117 -3.56 9.47 -9.49
C ASP A 117 -3.91 8.78 -10.82
N SER A 118 -4.92 7.90 -10.81
CA SER A 118 -5.39 7.24 -12.04
C SER A 118 -5.94 8.22 -13.10
N SER A 119 -6.20 9.48 -12.77
CA SER A 119 -6.63 10.51 -13.73
C SER A 119 -5.47 11.38 -14.25
N SER A 120 -4.26 11.19 -13.73
CA SER A 120 -3.10 12.02 -14.01
C SER A 120 -2.24 11.44 -15.14
N LYS A 121 -1.54 12.30 -15.89
CA LYS A 121 -0.59 11.84 -16.90
C LYS A 121 0.66 11.25 -16.23
N PHE A 122 0.99 10.03 -16.60
CA PHE A 122 2.24 9.34 -16.28
C PHE A 122 2.85 8.77 -17.59
N PRO A 123 4.10 8.29 -17.61
CA PRO A 123 4.68 7.68 -18.80
C PRO A 123 3.74 6.62 -19.41
N HIS A 124 3.52 6.65 -20.73
CA HIS A 124 2.64 5.69 -21.42
C HIS A 124 1.16 5.73 -20.95
N PHE A 125 0.69 6.84 -20.38
CA PHE A 125 -0.72 7.11 -20.09
C PHE A 125 -1.53 7.12 -21.40
N ASN A 126 -2.32 6.05 -21.64
CA ASN A 126 -3.05 5.70 -22.87
C ASN A 126 -2.29 4.87 -23.93
N GLU A 127 -1.18 4.24 -23.56
CA GLU A 127 -0.51 3.27 -24.43
C GLU A 127 -0.57 1.88 -23.81
N GLN A 128 -0.81 0.85 -24.63
CA GLN A 128 -0.73 -0.55 -24.20
C GLN A 128 0.75 -0.96 -24.03
N TYR A 129 1.35 -0.52 -22.92
CA TYR A 129 2.79 -0.56 -22.71
C TYR A 129 3.20 -1.44 -21.52
N TYR A 130 2.36 -1.51 -20.49
CA TYR A 130 2.71 -2.21 -19.26
C TYR A 130 2.37 -3.70 -19.34
N ASP A 131 3.23 -4.52 -18.75
CA ASP A 131 2.99 -5.94 -18.55
C ASP A 131 2.19 -6.17 -17.26
N VAL A 132 2.40 -5.32 -16.24
CA VAL A 132 1.71 -5.41 -14.95
C VAL A 132 1.26 -4.03 -14.45
N HIS A 133 -0.01 -3.93 -14.06
CA HIS A 133 -0.58 -2.83 -13.30
C HIS A 133 -0.72 -3.31 -11.85
N PHE A 134 0.15 -2.82 -10.99
CA PHE A 134 0.34 -3.27 -9.62
C PHE A 134 -0.27 -2.26 -8.65
N SER A 135 -0.96 -2.75 -7.62
CA SER A 135 -1.52 -1.88 -6.59
C SER A 135 -1.66 -2.57 -5.24
N ASN A 136 -1.10 -1.93 -4.22
CA ASN A 136 -0.95 -2.47 -2.88
C ASN A 136 -1.60 -1.54 -1.85
N PHE A 137 -2.74 -1.96 -1.31
CA PHE A 137 -3.52 -1.21 -0.32
C PHE A 137 -3.95 0.20 -0.77
N VAL A 138 -4.49 0.30 -1.98
CA VAL A 138 -4.97 1.58 -2.56
C VAL A 138 -6.48 1.62 -2.72
N LEU A 139 -7.11 0.52 -3.17
CA LEU A 139 -8.52 0.53 -3.56
C LEU A 139 -9.47 0.94 -2.43
N GLN A 140 -9.11 0.68 -1.17
CA GLN A 140 -9.91 1.11 -0.03
C GLN A 140 -9.93 2.64 0.18
N TRP A 141 -9.10 3.40 -0.54
CA TRP A 141 -9.11 4.87 -0.53
C TRP A 141 -9.87 5.49 -1.69
N LEU A 142 -10.35 4.67 -2.63
CA LEU A 142 -11.03 5.11 -3.84
C LEU A 142 -12.54 4.94 -3.68
N ASN A 143 -13.35 5.97 -3.94
CA ASN A 143 -14.79 5.79 -4.05
C ASN A 143 -15.15 4.92 -5.27
N ASP A 144 -16.41 4.53 -5.42
CA ASP A 144 -16.82 3.57 -6.47
C ASP A 144 -16.48 4.06 -7.89
N ARG A 145 -16.66 5.36 -8.16
CA ARG A 145 -16.30 5.96 -9.45
C ARG A 145 -14.79 5.95 -9.68
N GLU A 146 -14.01 6.19 -8.63
CA GLU A 146 -12.54 6.14 -8.71
C GLU A 146 -12.03 4.71 -8.90
N LYS A 147 -12.66 3.71 -8.29
CA LYS A 147 -12.35 2.28 -8.54
C LYS A 147 -12.61 1.88 -9.98
N GLU A 148 -13.73 2.31 -10.56
CA GLU A 148 -14.05 2.08 -11.97
C GLU A 148 -12.99 2.72 -12.89
N LYS A 149 -12.63 3.99 -12.64
CA LYS A 149 -11.57 4.67 -13.38
C LYS A 149 -10.21 3.99 -13.24
N PHE A 150 -9.85 3.56 -12.04
CA PHE A 150 -8.61 2.84 -11.77
C PHE A 150 -8.53 1.58 -12.64
N ILE A 151 -9.60 0.78 -12.68
CA ILE A 151 -9.66 -0.46 -13.47
C ILE A 151 -9.65 -0.16 -14.98
N ASP A 152 -10.37 0.86 -15.43
CA ASP A 152 -10.38 1.30 -16.84
C ASP A 152 -8.98 1.73 -17.31
N ILE A 153 -8.27 2.51 -16.48
CA ILE A 153 -6.89 2.92 -16.77
C ILE A 153 -5.96 1.72 -16.79
N ALA A 154 -6.07 0.81 -15.83
CA ALA A 154 -5.31 -0.44 -15.87
C ALA A 154 -5.55 -1.21 -17.17
N PHE A 155 -6.80 -1.35 -17.61
CA PHE A 155 -7.12 -2.02 -18.87
C PHE A 155 -6.52 -1.31 -20.10
N LYS A 156 -6.62 0.02 -20.15
CA LYS A 156 -6.08 0.84 -21.26
C LYS A 156 -4.56 0.76 -21.37
N THR A 157 -3.87 0.78 -20.23
CA THR A 157 -2.40 0.87 -20.21
C THR A 157 -1.71 -0.50 -20.29
N LEU A 158 -2.43 -1.59 -20.02
CA LEU A 158 -1.89 -2.95 -20.13
C LEU A 158 -1.85 -3.43 -21.58
N LYS A 159 -0.78 -4.15 -21.93
CA LYS A 159 -0.71 -4.98 -23.14
C LYS A 159 -1.80 -6.05 -23.14
N PRO A 160 -2.19 -6.59 -24.30
CA PRO A 160 -2.97 -7.83 -24.36
C PRO A 160 -2.25 -8.93 -23.58
N GLY A 161 -2.99 -9.64 -22.73
CA GLY A 161 -2.43 -10.63 -21.81
C GLY A 161 -1.67 -10.09 -20.59
N GLY A 162 -1.55 -8.77 -20.43
CA GLY A 162 -0.98 -8.12 -19.25
C GLY A 162 -1.83 -8.35 -18.00
N LYS A 163 -1.23 -8.16 -16.81
CA LYS A 163 -1.88 -8.50 -15.53
C LYS A 163 -2.19 -7.25 -14.71
N ILE A 164 -3.34 -7.26 -14.05
CA ILE A 164 -3.64 -6.35 -12.94
C ILE A 164 -3.51 -7.12 -11.63
N ALA A 165 -2.71 -6.60 -10.70
CA ALA A 165 -2.41 -7.24 -9.43
C ALA A 165 -2.83 -6.31 -8.29
N ILE A 166 -3.78 -6.75 -7.48
CA ILE A 166 -4.40 -5.96 -6.42
C ILE A 166 -4.30 -6.69 -5.09
N VAL A 167 -3.93 -5.98 -4.03
CA VAL A 167 -4.23 -6.38 -2.65
C VAL A 167 -4.90 -5.21 -1.91
N SER A 168 -5.97 -5.47 -1.17
CA SER A 168 -6.73 -4.43 -0.46
C SER A 168 -7.55 -5.03 0.69
N TYR A 169 -8.16 -4.17 1.50
CA TYR A 169 -9.04 -4.52 2.60
C TYR A 169 -10.50 -4.58 2.16
N GLU A 170 -11.20 -5.62 2.60
CA GLU A 170 -12.67 -5.72 2.49
C GLU A 170 -13.37 -5.12 3.70
N GLU A 171 -12.77 -5.21 4.89
CA GLU A 171 -13.31 -4.68 6.14
C GLU A 171 -12.22 -3.97 6.95
N ASP A 172 -12.63 -2.99 7.76
CA ASP A 172 -11.76 -2.28 8.70
C ASP A 172 -11.57 -3.16 9.95
N PRO A 173 -10.33 -3.60 10.27
CA PRO A 173 -10.11 -4.35 11.49
C PRO A 173 -10.59 -3.54 12.71
N VAL A 174 -11.30 -4.20 13.63
CA VAL A 174 -11.87 -3.52 14.82
C VAL A 174 -10.82 -2.70 15.56
N ILE A 175 -9.61 -3.24 15.68
CA ILE A 175 -8.47 -2.59 16.32
C ILE A 175 -8.06 -1.26 15.65
N VAL A 176 -8.12 -1.18 14.32
CA VAL A 176 -7.84 0.04 13.54
C VAL A 176 -8.98 1.04 13.71
N ARG A 177 -10.24 0.58 13.60
CA ARG A 177 -11.42 1.40 13.82
C ARG A 177 -11.44 2.04 15.21
N GLU A 178 -11.12 1.28 16.25
CA GLU A 178 -11.03 1.80 17.62
C GLU A 178 -9.82 2.72 17.82
N ALA A 179 -8.69 2.47 17.15
CA ALA A 179 -7.55 3.38 17.16
C ALA A 179 -7.93 4.75 16.56
N GLY A 180 -8.70 4.77 15.48
CA GLY A 180 -9.21 6.02 14.89
C GLY A 180 -10.09 6.84 15.86
N LYS A 181 -10.76 6.21 16.83
CA LYS A 181 -11.56 6.95 17.85
C LYS A 181 -10.71 7.64 18.91
N ILE A 182 -9.43 7.26 19.05
CA ILE A 182 -8.50 7.90 19.99
C ILE A 182 -8.26 9.37 19.58
N VAL A 183 -8.15 9.65 18.28
CA VAL A 183 -7.80 10.98 17.75
C VAL A 183 -9.02 11.92 17.70
N LEU A 184 -10.24 11.39 17.71
CA LEU A 184 -11.48 12.16 17.55
C LEU A 184 -12.02 12.73 18.87
N GLU A 185 -11.17 13.22 19.78
CA GLU A 185 -11.63 13.61 21.13
C GLU A 185 -12.57 14.82 21.13
N ASP A 186 -12.32 15.83 20.27
CA ASP A 186 -13.01 17.14 20.34
C ASP A 186 -13.54 17.67 18.99
N ILE A 187 -13.67 16.81 17.98
CA ILE A 187 -14.05 17.25 16.64
C ILE A 187 -15.49 16.81 16.33
N ASP A 188 -16.44 17.73 16.47
CA ASP A 188 -17.82 17.63 15.94
C ASP A 188 -17.84 17.52 14.38
N ASN A 189 -16.67 17.60 13.75
CA ASN A 189 -16.44 17.34 12.34
C ASN A 189 -15.95 15.91 12.08
N THR A 190 -16.90 15.01 11.88
CA THR A 190 -16.71 13.80 11.06
C THR A 190 -16.20 14.08 9.63
N LYS A 191 -16.07 15.37 9.25
CA LYS A 191 -15.63 15.88 7.94
C LYS A 191 -14.11 15.85 7.70
N GLU A 192 -13.27 15.76 8.73
CA GLU A 192 -11.80 15.74 8.56
C GLU A 192 -11.21 14.33 8.48
N LYS A 193 -11.96 13.29 8.87
CA LYS A 193 -11.51 11.90 8.73
C LYS A 193 -11.68 11.45 7.28
N VAL A 194 -10.58 11.07 6.62
CA VAL A 194 -10.66 10.28 5.39
C VAL A 194 -11.16 8.89 5.77
N GLN A 195 -12.43 8.60 5.44
CA GLN A 195 -13.00 7.28 5.67
C GLN A 195 -12.64 6.36 4.50
N PRO A 196 -12.22 5.11 4.75
CA PRO A 196 -11.96 4.18 3.68
C PRO A 196 -13.27 3.72 3.01
N TYR A 197 -13.27 3.66 1.68
CA TYR A 197 -14.30 3.08 0.84
C TYR A 197 -14.07 1.58 0.66
N LEU A 198 -14.16 0.85 1.78
CA LEU A 198 -14.00 -0.60 1.82
C LEU A 198 -15.00 -1.31 0.90
N VAL A 199 -14.54 -2.36 0.24
CA VAL A 199 -15.30 -3.02 -0.82
C VAL A 199 -15.08 -4.52 -0.78
N LYS A 200 -16.15 -5.28 -1.05
CA LYS A 200 -16.05 -6.73 -1.12
C LYS A 200 -15.21 -7.19 -2.30
N LYS A 201 -14.41 -8.25 -2.09
CA LYS A 201 -13.62 -8.91 -3.13
C LYS A 201 -14.46 -9.24 -4.37
N SER A 202 -15.69 -9.74 -4.18
CA SER A 202 -16.61 -10.10 -5.27
C SER A 202 -17.04 -8.91 -6.14
N VAL A 203 -17.11 -7.70 -5.57
CA VAL A 203 -17.41 -6.48 -6.33
C VAL A 203 -16.22 -6.12 -7.22
N ILE A 204 -14.99 -6.21 -6.71
CA ILE A 204 -13.79 -5.97 -7.54
C ILE A 204 -13.64 -7.02 -8.63
N GLU A 205 -13.89 -8.30 -8.34
CA GLU A 205 -13.92 -9.35 -9.37
C GLU A 205 -14.94 -9.04 -10.48
N THR A 206 -16.11 -8.52 -10.10
CA THR A 206 -17.16 -8.13 -11.05
C THR A 206 -16.71 -6.95 -11.91
N LEU A 207 -16.12 -5.91 -11.32
CA LEU A 207 -15.59 -4.75 -12.06
C LEU A 207 -14.50 -5.17 -13.03
N LEU A 208 -13.56 -6.02 -12.60
CA LEU A 208 -12.51 -6.57 -13.46
C LEU A 208 -13.08 -7.35 -14.64
N ARG A 209 -14.05 -8.25 -14.41
CA ARG A 209 -14.69 -9.02 -15.49
C ARG A 209 -15.40 -8.12 -16.49
N ARG A 210 -16.13 -7.09 -16.01
CA ARG A 210 -16.82 -6.13 -16.87
C ARG A 210 -15.85 -5.30 -17.71
N ALA A 211 -14.67 -4.99 -17.18
CA ALA A 211 -13.63 -4.28 -17.90
C ALA A 211 -12.86 -5.16 -18.90
N GLY A 212 -13.10 -6.47 -18.96
CA GLY A 212 -12.43 -7.38 -19.89
C GLY A 212 -11.26 -8.17 -19.30
N PHE A 213 -11.19 -8.33 -17.97
CA PHE A 213 -10.20 -9.20 -17.33
C PHE A 213 -10.75 -10.60 -17.03
N GLY A 214 -9.94 -11.62 -17.31
CA GLY A 214 -10.09 -12.95 -16.73
C GLY A 214 -9.44 -13.02 -15.35
N ILE A 215 -10.10 -13.63 -14.36
CA ILE A 215 -9.52 -13.78 -13.01
C ILE A 215 -8.61 -15.01 -12.99
N LEU A 216 -7.30 -14.80 -12.80
CA LEU A 216 -6.30 -15.87 -12.67
C LEU A 216 -6.16 -16.33 -11.22
N HIS A 217 -6.27 -15.40 -10.28
CA HIS A 217 -6.11 -15.65 -8.86
C HIS A 217 -7.05 -14.75 -8.08
N SER A 218 -7.71 -15.29 -7.06
CA SER A 218 -8.48 -14.50 -6.11
C SER A 218 -8.65 -15.25 -4.80
N LYS A 219 -8.13 -14.68 -3.70
CA LYS A 219 -8.22 -15.30 -2.37
C LYS A 219 -8.23 -14.26 -1.26
N TYR A 220 -8.69 -14.69 -0.09
CA TYR A 220 -8.46 -13.98 1.15
C TYR A 220 -7.13 -14.42 1.77
N PHE A 221 -6.55 -13.52 2.57
CA PHE A 221 -5.48 -13.82 3.50
C PHE A 221 -6.02 -13.70 4.92
N HIS A 222 -5.86 -14.78 5.68
CA HIS A 222 -6.18 -14.84 7.10
C HIS A 222 -4.87 -15.00 7.87
N ASN A 223 -4.02 -13.99 7.81
CA ASN A 223 -2.74 -13.99 8.49
C ASN A 223 -2.73 -12.88 9.53
N PRO A 224 -2.74 -13.23 10.83
CA PRO A 224 -2.47 -12.27 11.87
C PRO A 224 -1.12 -11.59 11.63
N TYR A 225 -1.06 -10.29 11.91
CA TYR A 225 0.19 -9.55 11.90
C TYR A 225 0.40 -8.90 13.25
N THR A 226 1.62 -9.03 13.77
CA THR A 226 1.98 -8.55 15.10
C THR A 226 2.97 -7.40 15.01
N PHE A 227 2.58 -6.27 15.57
CA PHE A 227 3.42 -5.10 15.78
C PHE A 227 4.17 -5.24 17.10
N ALA A 228 5.41 -4.78 17.11
CA ALA A 228 6.28 -4.90 18.29
C ALA A 228 5.78 -4.09 19.47
N THR A 229 5.14 -2.93 19.23
CA THR A 229 4.61 -2.05 20.27
C THR A 229 3.28 -1.40 19.86
N ALA A 230 2.52 -0.95 20.86
CA ALA A 230 1.32 -0.14 20.64
C ALA A 230 1.63 1.18 19.92
N GLU A 231 2.75 1.81 20.26
CA GLU A 231 3.24 3.03 19.63
C GLU A 231 3.47 2.84 18.14
N ASP A 232 4.13 1.76 17.73
CA ASP A 232 4.39 1.48 16.30
C ASP A 232 3.08 1.23 15.54
N PHE A 233 2.14 0.48 16.14
CA PHE A 233 0.82 0.24 15.54
C PHE A 233 0.04 1.55 15.34
N LEU A 234 -0.11 2.34 16.40
CA LEU A 234 -0.86 3.58 16.35
C LEU A 234 -0.20 4.60 15.41
N ALA A 235 1.13 4.70 15.42
CA ALA A 235 1.88 5.54 14.50
C ALA A 235 1.63 5.16 13.03
N LEU A 236 1.59 3.86 12.70
CA LEU A 236 1.25 3.40 11.35
C LEU A 236 -0.16 3.81 10.95
N VAL A 237 -1.16 3.55 11.82
CA VAL A 237 -2.55 3.94 11.56
C VAL A 237 -2.66 5.44 11.33
N TYR A 238 -1.97 6.25 12.13
CA TYR A 238 -2.05 7.71 12.03
C TYR A 238 -1.39 8.25 10.76
N CYS A 239 -0.22 7.72 10.37
CA CYS A 239 0.46 8.16 9.18
C CYS A 239 -0.16 7.61 7.88
N SER A 240 -0.89 6.48 7.94
CA SER A 240 -1.63 5.92 6.80
C SER A 240 -2.96 6.62 6.55
N ASP A 241 -3.68 6.96 7.63
CA ASP A 241 -5.06 7.47 7.57
C ASP A 241 -5.13 9.00 7.73
N TYR A 242 -3.95 9.66 7.70
CA TYR A 242 -3.78 11.10 7.76
C TYR A 242 -4.35 11.76 9.03
N PHE A 243 -4.27 11.05 10.15
CA PHE A 243 -4.67 11.58 11.44
C PHE A 243 -3.66 12.60 11.98
N ASP A 244 -4.18 13.59 12.72
CA ASP A 244 -3.37 14.52 13.50
C ASP A 244 -2.99 13.86 14.83
N ASP A 245 -1.80 13.28 14.90
CA ASP A 245 -1.27 12.60 16.08
C ASP A 245 -1.03 13.54 17.28
N THR A 246 -1.15 14.86 17.07
CA THR A 246 -1.11 15.84 18.16
C THR A 246 -2.44 15.93 18.93
N LYS A 247 -3.54 15.40 18.36
CA LYS A 247 -4.90 15.45 18.92
C LYS A 247 -5.34 14.13 19.58
N ILE A 248 -4.38 13.37 20.12
CA ILE A 248 -4.63 12.08 20.76
C ILE A 248 -5.20 12.27 22.17
N SER A 249 -6.36 11.64 22.43
CA SER A 249 -6.87 11.45 23.78
C SER A 249 -6.02 10.50 24.58
N GLN A 250 -5.40 10.98 25.67
CA GLN A 250 -4.64 10.11 26.54
C GLN A 250 -5.55 9.10 27.26
N SER A 251 -6.78 9.48 27.61
CA SER A 251 -7.74 8.57 28.25
C SER A 251 -8.15 7.45 27.29
N ARG A 252 -8.59 7.79 26.07
CA ARG A 252 -8.98 6.78 25.07
C ARG A 252 -7.80 5.94 24.61
N LYS A 253 -6.59 6.53 24.51
CA LYS A 253 -5.36 5.76 24.25
C LYS A 253 -5.14 4.73 25.35
N ASN A 254 -5.26 5.12 26.62
CA ASN A 254 -5.10 4.19 27.74
C ASN A 254 -6.14 3.07 27.71
N ASP A 255 -7.39 3.36 27.37
CA ASP A 255 -8.45 2.35 27.28
C ASP A 255 -8.29 1.42 26.06
N TRP A 256 -7.85 1.97 24.93
CA TRP A 256 -7.46 1.19 23.76
C TRP A 256 -6.29 0.25 24.10
N VAL A 257 -5.25 0.76 24.79
CA VAL A 257 -4.09 -0.04 25.22
C VAL A 257 -4.52 -1.20 26.11
N LYS A 258 -5.37 -0.95 27.12
CA LYS A 258 -5.91 -2.02 27.99
C LYS A 258 -6.68 -3.09 27.22
N THR A 259 -7.29 -2.73 26.09
CA THR A 259 -8.17 -3.61 25.31
C THR A 259 -7.38 -4.44 24.28
N PHE A 260 -6.40 -3.82 23.60
CA PHE A 260 -5.80 -4.39 22.39
C PHE A 260 -4.31 -4.75 22.51
N VAL A 261 -3.63 -4.33 23.58
CA VAL A 261 -2.21 -4.63 23.77
C VAL A 261 -2.07 -5.92 24.54
N ASN A 262 -1.28 -6.84 23.99
CA ASN A 262 -0.95 -8.12 24.61
C ASN A 262 -0.13 -7.89 25.89
N LYS A 263 -0.10 -8.90 26.78
CA LYS A 263 0.67 -8.83 28.04
C LYS A 263 2.17 -8.58 27.83
N ASP A 264 2.71 -8.97 26.69
CA ASP A 264 4.11 -8.77 26.30
C ASP A 264 4.38 -7.40 25.63
N GLY A 265 3.36 -6.54 25.53
CA GLY A 265 3.44 -5.21 24.92
C GLY A 265 3.23 -5.19 23.41
N THR A 266 3.05 -6.34 22.76
CA THR A 266 2.80 -6.44 21.32
C THR A 266 1.34 -6.13 20.98
N VAL A 267 1.08 -5.81 19.71
CA VAL A 267 -0.27 -5.62 19.18
C VAL A 267 -0.49 -6.55 18.01
N THR A 268 -1.50 -7.42 18.08
CA THR A 268 -1.81 -8.35 16.99
C THR A 268 -3.11 -7.96 16.31
N VAL A 269 -3.03 -7.68 15.01
CA VAL A 269 -4.22 -7.51 14.17
C VAL A 269 -4.68 -8.90 13.76
N LEU A 270 -5.77 -9.35 14.38
CA LEU A 270 -6.38 -10.62 14.07
C LEU A 270 -7.23 -10.49 12.81
N ASP A 271 -6.98 -11.41 11.88
CA ASP A 271 -7.81 -11.68 10.72
C ASP A 271 -8.25 -10.44 9.92
N PRO A 272 -7.31 -9.59 9.46
CA PRO A 272 -7.70 -8.52 8.55
C PRO A 272 -8.25 -9.15 7.28
N THR A 273 -9.48 -8.82 6.89
CA THR A 273 -10.12 -9.34 5.67
C THR A 273 -9.43 -8.73 4.44
N ILE A 274 -8.23 -9.21 4.15
CA ILE A 274 -7.41 -8.76 3.04
C ILE A 274 -7.64 -9.72 1.91
N TYR A 275 -7.97 -9.18 0.75
CA TYR A 275 -8.04 -9.98 -0.45
C TYR A 275 -6.93 -9.61 -1.40
N GLN A 276 -6.54 -10.60 -2.19
CA GLN A 276 -5.64 -10.45 -3.32
C GLN A 276 -6.31 -10.98 -4.57
N ILE A 277 -6.23 -10.21 -5.66
CA ILE A 277 -6.76 -10.58 -6.98
C ILE A 277 -5.67 -10.35 -8.03
N ILE A 278 -5.47 -11.34 -8.88
CA ILE A 278 -4.72 -11.20 -10.14
C ILE A 278 -5.69 -11.38 -11.30
N GLY A 279 -5.91 -10.32 -12.07
CA GLY A 279 -6.64 -10.35 -13.32
C GLY A 279 -5.69 -10.35 -14.52
N LYS A 280 -6.06 -11.01 -15.61
CA LYS A 280 -5.35 -10.96 -16.89
C LYS A 280 -6.24 -10.30 -17.92
N LYS A 281 -5.72 -9.28 -18.60
CA LYS A 281 -6.40 -8.61 -19.71
C LYS A 281 -6.63 -9.62 -20.83
N LEU A 282 -7.89 -9.82 -21.21
CA LEU A 282 -8.26 -10.64 -22.35
C LEU A 282 -8.04 -9.83 -23.65
N ASP A 283 -7.88 -10.57 -24.75
CA ASP A 283 -7.70 -9.98 -26.09
C ASP A 283 -8.97 -9.27 -26.59
#